data_AF-A0A1V2QFJ9-F1
#
_entry.id   AF-A0A1V2QFJ9-F1
#
_cell.length_a   1.000
_cell.length_b   1.000
_cell.length_c   1.000
_cell.angle_alpha   90.00
_cell.angle_beta   90.00
_cell.angle_gamma   90.00
#
_symmetry.space_group_name_H-M   'P 1'
#
loop_
_entity.id
_entity.type
_entity.pdbx_description
1 polymer ?
#
loop_
_entity_poly.entity_id
_entity_poly.type
_entity_poly.pdbx_seq_one_letter_code
_entity_poly.pdbx_strand_id
1 'polypeptide(L)'
;MIEITETTVWTASRTRVAVGTIFEREYRAADGTTRTGPAAPLYLYTDQGEDKVVGGAGSHLTIDDEEWEVVLVEPRPDNRGRVVLRRLA
;
A
#
# COMPACT_ATOMS: atom_id res chain seq x y z
N MET A 1 -3.72 9.38 -9.38
CA MET A 1 -2.72 8.96 -8.37
C MET A 1 -3.14 9.53 -7.03
N ILE A 2 -2.79 8.84 -5.95
CA ILE A 2 -3.01 9.30 -4.57
C ILE A 2 -1.70 9.21 -3.82
N GLU A 3 -1.47 10.14 -2.90
CA GLU A 3 -0.35 10.10 -1.96
C GLU A 3 -0.95 9.96 -0.56
N ILE A 4 -0.49 8.96 0.19
CA ILE A 4 -0.95 8.67 1.54
C ILE A 4 0.26 8.73 2.46
N THR A 5 0.11 9.46 3.57
CA THR A 5 1.15 9.51 4.60
C THR A 5 1.10 8.23 5.43
N GLU A 6 2.26 7.68 5.74
CA GLU A 6 2.45 6.62 6.72
C GLU A 6 1.66 6.91 8.02
N THR A 7 1.13 5.87 8.66
CA THR A 7 0.27 5.95 9.86
C THR A 7 -1.08 6.64 9.69
N THR A 8 -1.51 6.91 8.45
CA THR A 8 -2.83 7.49 8.16
C THR A 8 -3.79 6.49 7.52
N VAL A 9 -5.07 6.86 7.47
CA VAL A 9 -6.13 6.09 6.82
C VAL A 9 -6.64 6.86 5.63
N TRP A 10 -6.78 6.17 4.49
CA TRP A 10 -7.44 6.66 3.29
C TRP A 10 -8.65 5.78 2.98
N THR A 11 -9.61 6.27 2.20
CA THR A 11 -10.77 5.51 1.74
C THR A 11 -10.69 5.31 0.24
N ALA A 12 -10.55 4.05 -0.18
CA ALA A 12 -10.59 3.60 -1.56
C ALA A 12 -12.01 3.14 -1.90
N SER A 13 -12.78 3.96 -2.64
CA SER A 13 -14.20 3.71 -2.87
C SER A 13 -14.96 3.49 -1.54
N ARG A 14 -15.25 2.25 -1.13
CA ARG A 14 -15.91 1.92 0.14
C ARG A 14 -14.99 1.27 1.19
N THR A 15 -13.77 0.91 0.80
CA THR A 15 -12.81 0.25 1.69
C THR A 15 -11.93 1.26 2.40
N ARG A 16 -11.83 1.17 3.73
CA ARG A 16 -10.85 1.94 4.50
C ARG A 16 -9.51 1.23 4.46
N VAL A 17 -8.47 1.97 4.11
CA VAL A 17 -7.10 1.47 4.00
C VAL A 17 -6.24 2.19 5.02
N ALA A 18 -5.81 1.49 6.07
CA ALA A 18 -4.82 2.03 7.01
C ALA A 18 -3.40 1.70 6.51
N VAL A 19 -2.57 2.73 6.38
CA VAL A 19 -1.17 2.59 6.01
C VAL A 19 -0.35 2.51 7.28
N GLY A 20 0.24 1.35 7.57
CA GLY A 20 1.12 1.21 8.71
C GLY A 20 2.52 1.75 8.44
N THR A 21 3.40 1.57 9.42
CA THR A 21 4.77 2.08 9.40
C THR A 21 5.59 1.49 8.26
N ILE A 22 6.41 2.33 7.61
CA ILE A 22 7.28 1.93 6.50
C ILE A 22 8.59 1.37 7.07
N PHE A 23 8.95 0.17 6.63
CA PHE A 23 10.22 -0.46 6.96
C PHE A 23 10.83 -1.12 5.72
N GLU A 24 12.12 -1.43 5.78
CA GLU A 24 12.70 -2.38 4.84
C GLU A 24 12.17 -3.78 5.11
N ARG A 25 11.57 -4.41 4.10
CA ARG A 25 11.06 -5.78 4.16
C ARG A 25 10.84 -6.36 2.78
N GLU A 26 10.57 -7.66 2.75
CA GLU A 26 10.14 -8.36 1.56
C GLU A 26 8.71 -7.96 1.16
N TYR A 27 8.49 -7.80 -0.14
CA TYR A 27 7.19 -7.57 -0.76
C TYR A 27 7.12 -8.23 -2.13
N ARG A 28 5.90 -8.47 -2.63
CA ARG A 28 5.67 -9.08 -3.95
C ARG A 28 5.37 -7.99 -4.98
N ALA A 29 6.12 -8.00 -6.08
CA ALA A 29 5.86 -7.14 -7.24
C ALA A 29 4.83 -7.77 -8.19
N ALA A 30 4.33 -6.98 -9.15
CA ALA A 30 3.32 -7.41 -10.12
C ALA A 30 3.74 -8.61 -10.98
N ASP A 31 5.04 -8.72 -11.29
CA ASP A 31 5.63 -9.84 -12.03
C ASP A 31 5.72 -11.14 -11.19
N GLY A 32 5.25 -11.11 -9.94
CA GLY A 32 5.26 -12.22 -9.01
C GLY A 32 6.58 -12.40 -8.26
N THR A 33 7.61 -11.61 -8.57
CA THR A 33 8.91 -11.65 -7.88
C THR A 33 8.83 -11.09 -6.46
N THR A 34 9.65 -11.63 -5.57
CA THR A 34 9.86 -11.06 -4.24
C THR A 34 11.03 -10.08 -4.30
N ARG A 35 10.84 -8.89 -3.75
CA ARG A 35 11.86 -7.83 -3.65
C ARG A 35 11.99 -7.38 -2.20
N THR A 36 13.18 -6.90 -1.83
CA THR A 36 13.43 -6.30 -0.52
C THR A 36 13.68 -4.81 -0.68
N GLY A 37 13.00 -4.00 0.13
CA GLY A 37 13.16 -2.55 0.14
C GLY A 37 12.08 -1.87 0.99
N PRO A 38 11.93 -0.55 0.89
CA PRO A 38 10.87 0.17 1.58
C PRO A 38 9.50 -0.34 1.17
N ALA A 39 8.71 -0.79 2.15
CA ALA A 39 7.34 -1.23 1.93
C ALA A 39 6.47 -0.92 3.16
N ALA A 40 5.18 -0.70 2.90
CA ALA A 40 4.18 -0.42 3.93
C ALA A 40 3.21 -1.60 4.06
N PRO A 41 2.83 -2.02 5.27
CA PRO A 41 1.63 -2.83 5.45
C PRO A 41 0.39 -1.95 5.20
N LEU A 42 -0.52 -2.44 4.38
CA LEU A 42 -1.80 -1.82 4.08
C LEU A 42 -2.89 -2.73 4.65
N TYR A 43 -3.67 -2.21 5.60
CA TYR A 43 -4.75 -2.91 6.25
C TYR A 43 -6.07 -2.49 5.61
N LEU A 44 -6.75 -3.44 4.97
CA LEU A 44 -7.94 -3.27 4.16
C LEU A 44 -9.16 -3.66 4.99
N TYR A 45 -9.94 -2.68 5.43
CA TYR A 45 -11.18 -2.93 6.17
C TYR A 45 -12.35 -3.00 5.19
N THR A 46 -12.74 -4.22 4.86
CA THR A 46 -13.85 -4.54 3.96
C THR A 46 -15.08 -5.02 4.75
N ASP A 47 -16.22 -5.13 4.08
CA ASP A 47 -17.44 -5.72 4.68
C ASP A 47 -17.25 -7.20 5.05
N GLN A 48 -16.25 -7.88 4.46
CA GLN A 48 -15.92 -9.28 4.73
C GLN A 48 -14.92 -9.46 5.88
N GLY A 49 -14.35 -8.36 6.40
CA GLY A 49 -13.35 -8.36 7.45
C GLY A 49 -12.10 -7.54 7.12
N GLU A 50 -11.05 -7.76 7.91
CA GLU A 50 -9.74 -7.14 7.73
C GLU A 50 -8.83 -8.05 6.90
N ASP A 51 -8.29 -7.52 5.80
CA ASP A 51 -7.18 -8.13 5.06
C ASP A 51 -5.92 -7.27 5.20
N LYS A 52 -4.75 -7.88 5.00
CA LYS A 52 -3.45 -7.21 5.12
C LYS A 52 -2.54 -7.59 3.98
N VAL A 53 -2.09 -6.57 3.26
CA VAL A 53 -1.08 -6.70 2.19
C VAL A 53 0.16 -5.89 2.52
N VAL A 54 1.31 -6.28 1.98
CA VAL A 54 2.55 -5.49 2.06
C VAL A 54 2.82 -4.93 0.66
N GLY A 55 2.75 -3.61 0.54
CA GLY A 55 2.98 -2.90 -0.72
C GLY A 55 4.35 -2.24 -0.74
N GLY A 56 5.19 -2.65 -1.68
CA GLY A 56 6.41 -1.92 -2.08
C GLY A 56 6.26 -1.39 -3.51
N ALA A 57 7.23 -0.60 -3.99
CA ALA A 57 7.16 -0.05 -5.34
C ALA A 57 7.09 -1.17 -6.43
N GLY A 58 6.10 -1.08 -7.32
CA GLY A 58 5.78 -2.09 -8.33
C GLY A 58 4.85 -3.21 -7.85
N SER A 59 4.36 -3.19 -6.61
CA SER A 59 3.28 -4.08 -6.17
C SER A 59 1.95 -3.71 -6.84
N HIS A 60 1.16 -4.72 -7.21
CA HIS A 60 -0.24 -4.55 -7.63
C HIS A 60 -1.17 -5.03 -6.53
N LEU A 61 -2.24 -4.29 -6.29
CA LEU A 61 -3.20 -4.50 -5.20
C LEU A 61 -4.62 -4.38 -5.77
N THR A 62 -5.51 -5.26 -5.32
CA THR A 62 -6.94 -5.14 -5.57
C THR A 62 -7.61 -4.59 -4.32
N ILE A 63 -8.33 -3.46 -4.42
CA ILE A 63 -9.02 -2.79 -3.32
C ILE A 63 -10.43 -2.40 -3.76
N ASP A 64 -11.48 -2.97 -3.16
CA ASP A 64 -12.89 -2.77 -3.56
C ASP A 64 -13.11 -2.98 -5.08
N ASP A 65 -12.60 -4.10 -5.61
CA ASP A 65 -12.60 -4.47 -7.04
C ASP A 65 -11.84 -3.49 -7.98
N GLU A 66 -11.11 -2.53 -7.42
CA GLU A 66 -10.24 -1.64 -8.19
C GLU A 66 -8.79 -2.11 -8.13
N GLU A 67 -8.12 -2.13 -9.28
CA GLU A 67 -6.70 -2.45 -9.38
C GLU A 67 -5.84 -1.20 -9.14
N TRP A 68 -4.80 -1.35 -8.33
CA TRP A 68 -3.87 -0.29 -7.95
C TRP A 68 -2.43 -0.76 -8.03
N GLU A 69 -1.56 0.12 -8.50
CA GLU A 69 -0.11 -0.04 -8.43
C GLU A 69 0.46 0.85 -7.34
N VAL A 70 1.32 0.29 -6.49
CA VAL A 70 2.17 1.08 -5.59
C VAL A 70 3.33 1.63 -6.41
N VAL A 71 3.34 2.93 -6.66
CA VAL A 71 4.36 3.59 -7.51
C VAL A 71 5.60 3.94 -6.69
N LEU A 72 5.41 4.37 -5.45
CA LEU A 72 6.49 4.82 -4.57
C LEU A 72 6.18 4.45 -3.13
N VAL A 73 7.22 4.01 -2.41
CA VAL A 73 7.25 3.97 -0.94
C VAL A 73 8.52 4.68 -0.50
N GLU A 74 8.36 5.78 0.22
CA GLU A 74 9.48 6.61 0.68
C GLU A 74 9.39 6.78 2.20
N PRO A 75 10.29 6.18 3.00
CA PRO A 75 10.30 6.36 4.44
C PRO A 75 10.79 7.78 4.80
N ARG A 76 10.36 8.28 5.96
CA ARG A 76 10.90 9.51 6.55
C ARG A 76 11.20 9.32 8.04
N PRO A 77 12.22 10.01 8.60
CA PRO A 77 12.65 9.82 9.99
C PRO A 77 11.58 10.12 11.06
N ASP A 78 10.53 10.86 10.71
CA ASP A 78 9.43 11.27 11.58
C ASP A 78 8.20 10.35 11.51
N ASN A 79 8.33 9.17 10.87
CA ASN A 79 7.24 8.25 10.56
C ASN A 79 6.10 8.92 9.75
N ARG A 80 6.46 9.91 8.92
CA ARG A 80 5.56 10.53 7.94
C ARG A 80 6.03 10.25 6.53
N GLY A 81 6.51 9.03 6.29
CA GLY A 81 6.83 8.57 4.96
C GLY A 81 5.60 8.55 4.05
N ARG A 82 5.81 8.26 2.77
CA ARG A 82 4.79 8.39 1.73
C ARG A 82 4.61 7.09 0.99
N VAL A 83 3.36 6.73 0.75
CA VAL A 83 2.97 5.69 -0.19
C VAL A 83 2.17 6.34 -1.31
N VAL A 84 2.64 6.22 -2.54
CA VAL A 84 1.94 6.75 -3.73
C VAL A 84 1.33 5.57 -4.47
N LEU A 85 0.01 5.62 -4.68
CA LEU A 85 -0.69 4.62 -5.48
C LEU A 85 -1.27 5.23 -6.77
N ARG A 86 -1.28 4.41 -7.82
CA ARG A 86 -1.90 4.71 -9.11
C ARG A 86 -2.96 3.66 -9.40
N ARG A 87 -4.20 4.10 -9.59
CA ARG A 87 -5.26 3.23 -10.09
C ARG A 87 -4.91 2.74 -11.50
N LEU A 88 -5.04 1.43 -11.72
CA LEU A 88 -4.96 0.76 -13.00
C LEU A 88 -6.39 0.66 -13.54
N ALA A 89 -6.55 0.86 -14.85
CA ALA A 89 -7.85 1.01 -15.51
C ALA A 89 -8.72 -0.25 -15.39
#